data_AF-A0A8T6SDB9-F1
#
_entry.id   AF-A0A8T6SDB9-F1
#
_cell.length_a   1.000
_cell.length_b   1.000
_cell.length_c   1.000
_cell.angle_alpha   90.00
_cell.angle_beta   90.00
_cell.angle_gamma   90.00
#
_symmetry.space_group_name_H-M   'P 1'
#
loop_
_entity.id
_entity.type
_entity.pdbx_description
1 polymer ?
#
loop_
_entity_poly.entity_id
_entity_poly.type
_entity_poly.pdbx_seq_one_letter_code
_entity_poly.pdbx_strand_id
1 'polypeptide(L)' 'GYILAAASPYFPKGTIHVVVVDPGVGTPRKALLIQTERGYYIGPDNGVLVLAAKSQRRRHIYRIENPEFMLSEIS' A
#
# COMPACT_ATOMS: atom_id res chain seq x y z
N GLY A 1 -1.04 7.48 -6.99
CA GLY A 1 -1.90 8.30 -6.14
C GLY A 1 -3.31 8.44 -6.71
N TYR A 2 -3.52 9.34 -7.68
CA TYR A 2 -4.84 9.66 -8.23
C TYR A 2 -5.61 8.44 -8.76
N ILE A 3 -5.01 7.67 -9.67
CA ILE A 3 -5.65 6.47 -10.26
C ILE A 3 -6.06 5.46 -9.19
N LEU A 4 -5.22 5.22 -8.18
CA LEU A 4 -5.54 4.31 -7.08
C LEU A 4 -6.77 4.80 -6.29
N ALA A 5 -6.85 6.10 -6.00
CA ALA A 5 -7.99 6.68 -5.29
C ALA A 5 -9.28 6.65 -6.13
N ALA A 6 -9.18 6.84 -7.44
CA ALA A 6 -10.32 6.79 -8.35
C ALA A 6 -10.83 5.36 -8.57
N ALA A 7 -9.93 4.37 -8.63
CA ALA A 7 -10.29 2.99 -8.94
C ALA A 7 -10.74 2.19 -7.70
N SER A 8 -10.12 2.40 -6.54
CA SER A 8 -10.38 1.56 -5.35
C SER A 8 -11.86 1.48 -4.91
N PRO A 9 -12.71 2.52 -5.06
CA PRO A 9 -14.11 2.44 -4.64
C PRO A 9 -14.97 1.41 -5.39
N TYR A 10 -14.55 1.01 -6.59
CA TYR A 10 -15.26 0.07 -7.46
C TYR A 10 -14.94 -1.40 -7.18
N PHE A 11 -13.98 -1.67 -6.29
CA PHE A 11 -13.64 -3.03 -5.87
C PHE A 11 -14.48 -3.46 -4.67
N PRO A 12 -14.68 -4.78 -4.48
CA PRO A 12 -15.36 -5.32 -3.31
C PRO A 12 -14.74 -4.86 -1.98
N LYS A 13 -15.54 -4.86 -0.92
CA LYS A 13 -15.03 -4.59 0.43
C LYS A 13 -14.02 -5.67 0.81
N GLY A 14 -12.88 -5.25 1.36
CA GLY A 14 -11.79 -6.13 1.77
C GLY A 14 -10.71 -6.35 0.71
N THR A 15 -10.82 -5.75 -0.48
CA THR A 15 -9.78 -5.83 -1.51
C THR A 15 -8.44 -5.27 -1.01
N ILE A 16 -7.35 -5.94 -1.41
CA ILE A 16 -5.98 -5.49 -1.21
C ILE A 16 -5.51 -4.82 -2.51
N HIS A 17 -5.21 -3.54 -2.44
CA HIS A 17 -4.64 -2.77 -3.55
C HIS A 17 -3.13 -2.65 -3.35
N VAL A 18 -2.36 -3.23 -4.26
CA VAL A 18 -0.90 -3.12 -4.27
C VAL A 18 -0.48 -2.08 -5.31
N VAL A 19 0.35 -1.12 -4.93
CA VAL A 19 0.89 -0.12 -5.85
C VAL A 19 2.38 0.05 -5.62
N VAL A 20 3.14 0.05 -6.71
CA VAL A 20 4.58 0.33 -6.71
C VAL A 20 4.84 1.44 -7.71
N VAL A 21 5.20 2.61 -7.21
CA VAL A 21 5.68 3.73 -8.01
C VAL A 21 7.01 4.13 -7.40
N ASP A 22 8.09 3.62 -7.97
CA ASP A 22 9.37 3.55 -7.28
C ASP A 22 10.56 3.81 -8.21
N PRO A 23 11.16 5.03 -8.19
CA PRO A 23 12.38 5.31 -8.96
C PRO A 23 13.67 4.73 -8.34
N GLY A 24 13.60 4.12 -7.15
CA GLY A 24 14.72 3.50 -6.45
C GLY A 24 14.46 2.03 -6.12
N VAL A 25 13.78 1.32 -7.02
CA VAL A 25 13.56 -0.13 -6.92
C VAL A 25 14.88 -0.87 -6.67
N GLY A 26 14.88 -1.88 -5.78
CA GLY A 26 16.07 -2.61 -5.34
C GLY A 26 16.80 -1.99 -4.13
N THR A 27 16.38 -0.82 -3.64
CA THR A 27 16.90 -0.24 -2.39
C THR A 27 16.03 -0.60 -1.17
N PRO A 28 16.54 -0.47 0.08
CA PRO A 28 15.74 -0.71 1.28
C PRO A 28 14.61 0.30 1.40
N ARG A 29 13.41 -0.03 0.91
CA ARG A 29 12.23 0.82 1.05
C ARG A 29 11.24 0.23 2.02
N LYS A 30 10.77 1.11 2.91
CA LYS A 30 9.76 0.83 3.92
C LYS A 30 8.43 0.65 3.19
N ALA A 31 8.02 -0.60 2.99
CA ALA A 31 6.68 -0.89 2.53
C ALA A 31 5.68 -0.63 3.68
N LEU A 32 4.55 -0.02 3.34
CA LEU A 32 3.46 0.28 4.24
C LEU A 32 2.21 -0.49 3.85
N LEU A 33 1.45 -0.89 4.86
CA LEU A 33 0.08 -1.35 4.75
C LEU A 33 -0.83 -0.34 5.46
N ILE A 34 -1.81 0.21 4.75
CA ILE A 34 -2.89 1.01 5.32
C ILE A 34 -4.19 0.22 5.25
N GLN A 35 -4.79 -0.06 6.40
CA GLN A 35 -6.13 -0.62 6.50
C GLN A 35 -7.16 0.50 6.64
N THR A 36 -8.23 0.42 5.86
CA THR A 36 -9.42 1.29 5.96
C THR A 36 -10.66 0.46 6.26
N GLU A 37 -11.80 1.11 6.43
CA GLU A 37 -13.10 0.41 6.54
C GLU A 37 -13.51 -0.34 5.26
N ARG A 38 -12.98 0.05 4.09
CA ARG A 38 -13.34 -0.56 2.80
C ARG A 38 -12.29 -1.55 2.27
N GLY A 39 -11.02 -1.39 2.58
CA GLY A 39 -9.98 -2.26 2.02
C GLY A 39 -8.59 -1.99 2.58
N TYR A 40 -7.59 -2.53 1.87
CA TYR A 40 -6.19 -2.49 2.25
C TYR A 40 -5.36 -1.87 1.12
N TYR A 41 -4.35 -1.10 1.48
CA TYR A 41 -3.45 -0.43 0.53
C TYR A 41 -2.01 -0.74 0.89
N ILE A 42 -1.28 -1.33 -0.04
CA ILE A 42 0.13 -1.71 0.12
C ILE A 42 0.99 -0.93 -0.88
N GLY A 43 2.09 -0.36 -0.42
CA GLY A 43 3.05 0.31 -1.30
C GLY A 43 4.18 1.02 -0.53
N PRO A 44 5.11 1.67 -1.25
CA PRO A 44 6.23 2.38 -0.64
C PRO A 44 5.77 3.60 0.17
N ASP A 45 6.51 3.91 1.24
CA ASP A 45 6.37 5.14 2.03
C ASP A 45 6.93 6.38 1.32
N ASN A 46 6.35 6.73 0.17
CA ASN A 46 6.70 7.91 -0.62
C ASN A 46 5.50 8.80 -0.93
N GLY A 47 4.40 8.59 -0.20
CA GLY A 47 3.15 9.33 -0.38
C GLY A 47 2.20 8.78 -1.43
N VAL A 48 2.55 7.73 -2.20
CA VAL A 48 1.69 7.18 -3.27
C VAL A 48 0.32 6.72 -2.77
N LEU A 49 0.24 6.27 -1.51
CA LEU A 49 -0.99 5.77 -0.86
C LEU A 49 -1.90 6.88 -0.32
N VAL A 50 -1.39 8.11 -0.13
CA VAL A 50 -2.06 9.16 0.67
C VAL A 50 -3.43 9.52 0.12
N LEU A 51 -3.56 9.69 -1.20
CA LEU A 51 -4.84 10.08 -1.81
C LEU A 51 -5.91 9.00 -1.63
N ALA A 52 -5.56 7.74 -1.83
CA ALA A 52 -6.50 6.62 -1.69
C ALA A 52 -6.93 6.43 -0.23
N ALA A 53 -5.96 6.49 0.70
CA ALA A 53 -6.20 6.35 2.13
C ALA A 53 -6.88 7.57 2.79
N LYS A 54 -6.79 8.78 2.20
CA LYS A 54 -7.48 9.98 2.69
C LYS A 54 -8.98 9.95 2.43
N SER A 55 -9.40 9.33 1.33
CA SER A 55 -10.82 9.24 0.94
C SER A 55 -11.65 8.29 1.81
N GLN A 56 -11.02 7.58 2.75
CA GLN A 56 -11.63 6.54 3.56
C GLN A 56 -11.24 6.67 5.03
N ARG A 57 -12.10 6.19 5.94
CA ARG A 57 -11.78 6.12 7.36
C ARG A 57 -10.70 5.05 7.59
N ARG A 58 -9.51 5.50 8.00
CA ARG A 58 -8.35 4.65 8.32
C ARG A 58 -8.57 3.95 9.66
N ARG A 59 -8.15 2.68 9.74
CA ARG A 59 -8.18 1.87 10.97
C ARG A 59 -6.78 1.67 11.53
N HIS A 60 -5.88 1.14 10.71
CA HIS A 60 -4.52 0.82 11.11
C HIS A 60 -3.52 1.16 10.00
N ILE A 61 -2.29 1.43 10.41
CA ILE A 61 -1.14 1.63 9.51
C ILE A 61 0.00 0.78 10.06
N TYR A 62 0.57 -0.06 9.21
CA TYR A 62 1.67 -0.95 9.55
C TYR A 62 2.85 -0.70 8.63
N ARG A 63 4.05 -0.85 9.19
CA ARG A 63 5.26 -1.03 8.42
C ARG A 63 5.46 -2.52 8.18
N ILE A 64 5.74 -2.90 6.94
CA ILE A 64 5.98 -4.29 6.57
C ILE A 64 7.48 -4.56 6.74
N GLU A 65 7.83 -5.24 7.83
CA GLU A 65 9.21 -5.49 8.24
C GLU A 65 9.50 -6.94 8.62
N ASN A 66 8.49 -7.79 8.73
CA ASN A 66 8.70 -9.18 9.14
C ASN A 66 9.41 -9.97 8.00
N PRO A 67 10.67 -10.41 8.20
CA PRO A 67 11.43 -11.10 7.16
C PRO A 67 10.85 -12.49 6.82
N GLU A 68 10.05 -13.11 7.70
CA GLU A 68 9.40 -14.41 7.42
C GLU A 68 8.43 -14.34 6.23
N PHE A 69 7.94 -13.15 5.91
CA PHE A 69 7.02 -12.91 4.79
C PHE A 69 7.69 -12.20 3.60
N MET A 70 9.03 -12.11 3.59
CA MET A 70 9.80 -11.51 2.51
C MET A 70 10.58 -12.58 1.74
N LEU A 71 10.75 -12.37 0.43
CA LEU A 71 11.63 -13.22 -0.36
C LEU A 71 13.07 -13.05 0.11
N SER A 72 13.79 -14.16 0.27
CA SER A 72 15.20 -14.17 0.69
C SER A 72 16.14 -13.60 -0.37
N GLU A 73 15.74 -13.70 -1.65
CA GLU A 73 16.43 -13.09 -2.79
C GLU A 73 15.48 -12.15 -3.51
N ILE A 74 15.94 -10.92 -3.71
CA ILE A 74 15.26 -9.89 -4.48
C ILE A 74 16.05 -9.73 -5.78
N SER A 75 15.38 -9.89 -6.93
CA SER A 75 15.97 -9.74 -8.27
C SER A 75 16.42 -8.32 -8.56
#